data_AF-A0AAQ0BXW1-F1
#
_entry.id   AF-A0AAQ0BXW1-F1
#
_cell.length_a   1.000
_cell.length_b   1.000
_cell.length_c   1.000
_cell.angle_alpha   90.00
_cell.angle_beta   90.00
_cell.angle_gamma   90.00
#
_symmetry.space_group_name_H-M   'P 1'
#
loop_
_entity.id
_entity.type
_entity.pdbx_description
1 polymer ?
#
loop_
_entity_poly.entity_id
_entity_poly.type
_entity_poly.pdbx_seq_one_letter_code
_entity_poly.pdbx_strand_id
1 'polypeptide(L)'
;MRDFQRCQPAATGSACPQKGPVLQLTLHRLELIRAAQQALHRATDQTSSTAERGAALADWQAAAERLAVALVARLESLEEDRL
;
A
#
# COMPACT_ATOMS: atom_id res chain seq x y z
N MET A 1 24.63 2.03 -49.12
CA MET A 1 25.40 1.71 -47.89
C MET A 1 25.65 3.00 -47.11
N ARG A 2 24.81 3.28 -46.12
CA ARG A 2 25.14 4.08 -44.93
C ARG A 2 24.37 3.47 -43.79
N ASP A 3 25.12 2.92 -42.85
CA ASP A 3 24.66 2.15 -41.71
C ASP A 3 23.83 3.04 -40.78
N PHE A 4 22.52 2.80 -40.76
CA PHE A 4 21.67 3.23 -39.67
C PHE A 4 21.47 2.04 -38.72
N GLN A 5 21.49 2.36 -37.43
CA GLN A 5 21.12 1.50 -36.31
C GLN A 5 22.22 0.57 -35.79
N ARG A 6 23.20 1.19 -35.12
CA ARG A 6 23.73 0.60 -33.89
C ARG A 6 22.57 0.43 -32.90
N CYS A 7 21.94 -0.74 -32.91
CA CYS A 7 21.17 -1.19 -31.76
C CYS A 7 22.17 -1.41 -30.62
N GLN A 8 22.29 -0.42 -29.73
CA GLN A 8 22.81 -0.67 -28.39
C GLN A 8 21.89 -1.73 -27.76
N PRO A 9 22.39 -2.84 -27.24
CA PRO A 9 21.62 -3.67 -26.34
C PRO A 9 21.41 -2.83 -25.08
N ALA A 10 20.26 -2.15 -24.99
CA ALA A 10 19.79 -1.62 -23.72
C ALA A 10 19.75 -2.79 -22.76
N ALA A 11 20.46 -2.67 -21.65
CA ALA A 11 20.56 -3.68 -20.61
C ALA A 11 19.14 -4.15 -20.22
N THR A 12 18.71 -5.28 -20.77
CA THR A 12 17.60 -6.09 -20.25
C THR A 12 18.07 -6.82 -18.99
N GLY A 13 18.71 -6.08 -18.08
CA GLY A 13 18.76 -6.47 -16.70
C GLY A 13 17.34 -6.30 -16.18
N SER A 14 16.72 -7.40 -15.77
CA SER A 14 15.44 -7.42 -15.07
C SER A 14 15.50 -6.47 -13.87
N ALA A 15 15.11 -5.21 -14.08
CA ALA A 15 14.83 -4.24 -13.04
C ALA A 15 13.39 -4.41 -12.53
N CYS A 16 12.81 -5.60 -12.65
CA CYS A 16 11.72 -5.98 -11.76
C CYS A 16 12.33 -5.98 -10.36
N PRO A 17 11.96 -5.06 -9.45
CA PRO A 17 12.38 -5.18 -8.07
C PRO A 17 11.98 -6.59 -7.64
N GLN A 18 12.93 -7.35 -7.10
CA GLN A 18 12.62 -8.65 -6.51
C GLN A 18 11.41 -8.41 -5.61
N LYS A 19 10.28 -9.06 -5.94
CA LYS A 19 9.09 -8.97 -5.09
C LYS A 19 9.59 -9.36 -3.70
N GLY A 20 9.57 -8.40 -2.79
CA GLY A 20 9.84 -8.67 -1.39
C GLY A 20 8.95 -9.81 -0.91
N PRO A 21 9.27 -10.42 0.25
CA PRO A 21 8.46 -11.50 0.78
C PRO A 21 6.99 -11.12 0.70
N VAL A 22 6.19 -11.96 0.01
CA VAL A 22 4.78 -11.69 -0.19
C VAL A 22 4.14 -11.59 1.19
N LEU A 23 3.74 -10.38 1.58
CA LEU A 23 2.95 -10.16 2.78
C LEU A 23 1.63 -10.90 2.59
N GLN A 24 1.55 -12.11 3.13
CA GLN A 24 0.30 -12.84 3.20
C GLN A 24 -0.60 -12.09 4.19
N LEU A 25 -1.44 -11.23 3.64
CA LEU A 25 -2.47 -10.53 4.40
C LEU A 25 -3.63 -11.49 4.63
N THR A 26 -3.99 -11.68 5.89
CA THR A 26 -5.22 -12.38 6.25
C THR A 26 -6.43 -11.56 5.80
N LEU A 27 -7.59 -12.22 5.67
CA LEU A 27 -8.85 -11.54 5.35
C LEU A 27 -9.10 -10.33 6.25
N HIS A 28 -8.83 -10.46 7.55
CA HIS A 28 -8.93 -9.38 8.52
C HIS A 28 -8.07 -8.14 8.18
N ARG A 29 -6.82 -8.34 7.72
CA ARG A 29 -5.95 -7.21 7.32
C ARG A 29 -6.45 -6.54 6.05
N LEU A 30 -7.02 -7.29 5.11
CA LEU A 30 -7.64 -6.74 3.90
C LEU A 30 -8.89 -5.91 4.23
N GLU A 31 -9.70 -6.35 5.21
CA GLU A 31 -10.84 -5.58 5.70
C GLU A 31 -10.41 -4.25 6.32
N LEU A 32 -9.34 -4.24 7.13
CA LEU A 32 -8.77 -3.01 7.69
C LEU A 32 -8.29 -2.05 6.59
N ILE A 33 -7.61 -2.56 5.56
CA ILE A 33 -7.17 -1.74 4.42
C ILE A 33 -8.38 -1.12 3.70
N ARG A 34 -9.42 -1.92 3.42
CA ARG A 34 -10.62 -1.42 2.75
C ARG A 34 -11.35 -0.38 3.58
N ALA A 35 -11.49 -0.60 4.88
CA ALA A 35 -12.12 0.35 5.80
C ALA A 35 -11.36 1.68 5.81
N ALA A 36 -10.02 1.63 5.91
CA ALA A 36 -9.19 2.83 5.84
C ALA A 36 -9.32 3.55 4.48
N GLN A 37 -9.30 2.82 3.37
CA GLN A 37 -9.48 3.41 2.03
C GLN A 37 -10.83 4.10 1.87
N GLN A 38 -11.91 3.47 2.33
CA GLN A 38 -13.25 4.04 2.25
C GLN A 38 -13.39 5.29 3.12
N ALA A 39 -12.85 5.27 4.33
CA ALA A 39 -12.85 6.43 5.22
C ALA A 39 -12.04 7.59 4.63
N LEU A 40 -10.86 7.32 4.05
CA LEU A 40 -10.05 8.34 3.36
C LEU A 40 -10.83 8.96 2.21
N HIS A 41 -11.47 8.13 1.39
CA HIS A 41 -12.25 8.60 0.25
C HIS A 41 -13.32 9.60 0.70
N ARG A 42 -14.10 9.27 1.74
CA ARG A 42 -15.11 10.18 2.33
C ARG A 42 -14.49 11.44 2.93
N ALA A 43 -13.35 11.33 3.61
CA ALA A 43 -12.67 12.48 4.20
C ALA A 43 -12.17 13.48 3.14
N THR A 44 -11.80 12.98 1.96
CA THR A 44 -11.31 13.78 0.83
C THR A 44 -12.37 14.16 -0.20
N ASP A 45 -13.60 13.71 -0.02
CA ASP A 45 -14.70 13.99 -0.94
C ASP A 45 -15.10 15.46 -0.90
N GLN A 46 -14.77 16.19 -1.97
CA GLN A 46 -15.04 17.63 -2.08
C GLN A 46 -16.53 17.97 -2.17
N THR A 47 -17.39 16.98 -2.42
CA THR A 47 -18.85 17.16 -2.45
C THR A 47 -19.49 17.07 -1.06
N SER A 48 -18.74 16.55 -0.08
CA SER A 48 -19.19 16.41 1.31
C SER A 48 -19.00 17.71 2.11
N SER A 49 -19.89 17.94 3.07
CA SER A 49 -19.78 19.08 3.98
C SER A 49 -18.52 19.01 4.85
N THR A 50 -18.08 20.16 5.39
CA THR A 50 -16.92 20.20 6.29
C THR A 50 -17.11 19.32 7.53
N ALA A 51 -18.33 19.21 8.06
CA ALA A 51 -18.62 18.35 9.21
C ALA A 51 -18.50 16.86 8.85
N GLU A 52 -19.04 16.44 7.71
CA GLU A 52 -18.94 15.04 7.23
C GLU A 52 -17.50 14.65 6.94
N ARG A 53 -16.73 15.53 6.28
CA ARG A 53 -15.30 15.31 6.05
C ARG A 53 -14.51 15.22 7.36
N GLY A 54 -14.86 16.05 8.35
CA GLY A 54 -14.24 16.02 9.68
C GLY A 54 -14.47 14.70 10.42
N ALA A 55 -15.71 14.18 10.40
CA ALA A 55 -16.04 12.89 10.98
C ALA A 55 -15.33 11.74 10.24
N ALA A 56 -15.36 11.75 8.90
CA ALA A 56 -14.69 10.75 8.08
C ALA A 56 -13.16 10.76 8.26
N LEU A 57 -12.56 11.93 8.53
CA LEU A 57 -11.13 12.03 8.83
C LEU A 57 -10.78 11.33 10.15
N ALA A 58 -11.60 11.49 11.19
CA ALA A 58 -11.41 10.78 12.45
C ALA A 58 -11.57 9.26 12.28
N ASP A 59 -12.58 8.83 11.52
CA ASP A 59 -12.78 7.42 11.17
C ASP A 59 -11.57 6.85 10.40
N TRP A 60 -11.02 7.65 9.46
CA TRP A 60 -9.83 7.28 8.71
C TRP A 60 -8.60 7.14 9.62
N GLN A 61 -8.37 8.08 10.53
CA GLN A 61 -7.27 8.02 11.50
C GLN A 61 -7.33 6.74 12.33
N ALA A 62 -8.50 6.44 12.91
CA ALA A 62 -8.68 5.23 13.71
C ALA A 62 -8.47 3.95 12.90
N ALA A 63 -8.94 3.90 11.65
CA ALA A 63 -8.72 2.75 10.77
C ALA A 63 -7.25 2.60 10.37
N ALA A 64 -6.56 3.71 10.08
CA ALA A 64 -5.15 3.75 9.72
C ALA A 64 -4.25 3.29 10.87
N GLU A 65 -4.54 3.71 12.11
CA GLU A 65 -3.82 3.26 13.30
C GLU A 65 -3.93 1.75 13.51
N ARG A 66 -5.15 1.21 13.44
CA ARG A 66 -5.37 -0.25 13.56
C ARG A 66 -4.62 -1.03 12.48
N LEU A 67 -4.61 -0.52 11.25
CA LEU A 67 -3.87 -1.11 10.15
C LEU A 67 -2.35 -1.06 10.40
N ALA A 68 -1.83 0.07 10.86
CA ALA A 68 -0.41 0.23 11.17
C ALA A 68 0.05 -0.77 12.24
N VAL A 69 -0.68 -0.87 13.35
CA VAL A 69 -0.40 -1.84 14.42
C VAL A 69 -0.45 -3.28 13.88
N ALA A 70 -1.47 -3.64 13.10
CA ALA A 70 -1.61 -4.98 12.54
C ALA A 70 -0.52 -5.35 11.52
N LEU A 71 0.08 -4.35 10.85
CA LEU A 71 1.20 -4.53 9.93
C LEU A 71 2.53 -4.66 10.69
N VAL A 72 2.78 -3.80 11.70
CA VAL A 72 3.99 -3.89 12.53
C VAL A 72 4.06 -5.27 13.21
N ALA A 73 2.98 -5.70 13.87
CA ALA A 73 2.92 -7.01 14.50
C ALA A 73 3.15 -8.17 13.51
N ARG A 74 2.76 -8.00 12.24
CA ARG A 74 3.04 -9.01 11.20
C ARG A 74 4.50 -9.02 10.78
N LEU A 75 5.13 -7.85 10.68
CA LEU A 75 6.53 -7.74 10.30
C LEU A 75 7.41 -8.30 11.40
N GLU A 76 7.12 -8.00 12.66
CA GLU A 76 7.79 -8.57 13.83
C GLU A 76 7.67 -10.10 13.85
N SER A 77 6.46 -10.66 13.63
CA SER A 77 6.29 -12.13 13.59
C SER A 77 7.10 -12.79 12.47
N LEU A 78 7.24 -12.13 11.31
CA LEU A 78 8.02 -12.66 10.18
C LEU A 78 9.52 -12.56 10.41
N GLU A 79 9.98 -11.64 11.28
CA GLU A 79 11.37 -11.54 11.71
C GLU A 79 11.69 -12.63 12.74
N GLU A 80 10.78 -12.89 13.69
CA GLU A 80 10.88 -14.00 14.65
C GLU A 80 10.91 -15.38 13.96
N ASP A 81 10.04 -15.62 12.96
CA ASP A 81 10.00 -16.88 12.19
C ASP A 81 11.30 -17.15 11.38
N ARG A 82 12.19 -16.15 11.25
CA ARG A 82 13.45 -16.25 10.49
C ARG A 82 14.67 -16.52 11.36
N LEU A 83 14.56 -16.41 12.69
CA LEU A 83 15.63 -16.66 13.67
C LEU A 83 15.64 -18.12 14.13
#